data_AF-A0A1F9XLX4-F1
#
_entry.id   AF-A0A1F9XLX4-F1
#
_cell.length_a   1.000
_cell.length_b   1.000
_cell.length_c   1.000
_cell.angle_alpha   90.00
_cell.angle_beta   90.00
_cell.angle_gamma   90.00
#
_symmetry.space_group_name_H-M   'P 1'
#
loop_
_entity.id
_entity.type
_entity.pdbx_description
1 polymer ?
#
loop_
_entity_poly.entity_id
_entity_poly.type
_entity_poly.pdbx_seq_one_letter_code
_entity_poly.pdbx_strand_id
1 'polypeptide(L)'
;MESSDFYALASPNIFDPTIFLSAKSDEQKVCGFVLMLSLVHNDLHDLLWAFALHHKNPPSTPKGFTAEWGNYNGLQSHILRLILANFRETLYFIKGHEREINHPMFQDAIRHLSKQDKECWGDLVAAASGNTEGAQTKFRNFLNTIRNKIASHYAGLDEIAQGYRHKFFDEQGKKCMEAFISRGDSMSATRFYFADAAAQGVIEMGVKKNQDEFQKANSAYASNINRAIYSIVDRFIQVSRKAAYSQPK
;
A
#
# COMPACT_ATOMS: atom_id res chain seq x y z
N MET A 1 1.42 -24.70 14.67
CA MET A 1 1.55 -24.40 13.23
C MET A 1 2.82 -23.60 13.07
N GLU A 2 3.80 -24.13 12.35
CA GLU A 2 5.20 -23.67 12.36
C GLU A 2 5.34 -22.20 11.99
N SER A 3 5.98 -21.44 12.88
CA SER A 3 6.20 -20.00 12.79
C SER A 3 7.44 -19.63 11.97
N SER A 4 8.04 -20.57 11.22
CA SER A 4 9.36 -20.40 10.60
C SER A 4 9.34 -19.49 9.37
N ASP A 5 8.27 -19.49 8.59
CA ASP A 5 8.26 -18.80 7.29
C ASP A 5 8.17 -17.27 7.42
N PHE A 6 7.79 -16.75 8.59
CA PHE A 6 7.65 -15.30 8.81
C PHE A 6 8.96 -14.57 9.08
N TYR A 7 9.97 -15.32 9.52
CA TYR A 7 11.31 -14.79 9.84
C TYR A 7 12.37 -15.30 8.87
N ALA A 8 11.97 -16.04 7.82
CA ALA A 8 12.86 -16.55 6.79
C ALA A 8 13.25 -15.42 5.83
N LEU A 9 14.09 -14.48 6.31
CA LEU A 9 14.78 -13.55 5.46
C LEU A 9 15.81 -14.30 4.63
N ALA A 10 15.89 -13.98 3.34
CA ALA A 10 16.98 -14.46 2.51
C ALA A 10 18.33 -13.95 3.05
N SER A 11 19.40 -14.71 2.86
CA SER A 11 20.74 -14.27 3.22
C SER A 11 21.08 -12.95 2.49
N PRO A 12 21.71 -11.98 3.18
CA PRO A 12 22.08 -10.72 2.56
C PRO A 12 22.96 -10.91 1.31
N ASN A 13 22.62 -10.21 0.23
CA ASN A 13 23.45 -10.12 -0.98
C ASN A 13 24.19 -8.78 -0.99
N ILE A 14 25.50 -8.79 -1.26
CA ILE A 14 26.33 -7.59 -1.33
C ILE A 14 26.41 -7.12 -2.78
N PHE A 15 26.26 -5.81 -3.01
CA PHE A 15 26.50 -5.18 -4.30
C PHE A 15 27.36 -3.92 -4.16
N ASP A 16 28.00 -3.51 -5.26
CA ASP A 16 28.80 -2.30 -5.31
C ASP A 16 27.88 -1.06 -5.20
N PRO A 17 28.00 -0.23 -4.16
CA PRO A 17 27.12 0.93 -3.98
C PRO A 17 27.32 2.02 -5.03
N THR A 18 28.45 2.02 -5.76
CA THR A 18 28.74 3.04 -6.78
C THR A 18 27.77 2.99 -7.97
N ILE A 19 27.01 1.90 -8.14
CA ILE A 19 25.97 1.79 -9.18
C ILE A 19 24.86 2.86 -9.06
N PHE A 20 24.72 3.50 -7.90
CA PHE A 20 23.77 4.58 -7.66
C PHE A 20 24.42 5.99 -7.77
N LEU A 21 25.68 6.06 -8.20
CA LEU A 21 26.41 7.30 -8.42
C LEU A 21 26.67 7.48 -9.91
N SER A 22 26.31 8.63 -10.47
CA SER A 22 26.69 9.03 -11.82
C SER A 22 27.23 10.46 -11.84
N ALA A 23 28.26 10.68 -12.65
CA ALA A 23 28.78 12.02 -12.92
C ALA A 23 27.80 12.86 -13.78
N LYS A 24 26.87 12.22 -14.50
CA LYS A 24 25.87 12.92 -15.31
C LYS A 24 24.62 13.20 -14.47
N SER A 25 24.18 14.46 -14.49
CA SER A 25 23.08 14.93 -13.63
C SER A 25 21.74 14.23 -13.92
N ASP A 26 21.46 13.89 -15.17
CA ASP A 26 20.26 13.17 -15.59
C ASP A 26 20.26 11.71 -15.11
N GLU A 27 21.36 10.99 -15.32
CA GLU A 27 21.55 9.63 -14.81
C GLU A 27 21.48 9.60 -13.27
N GLN A 28 22.07 10.58 -12.59
CA GLN A 28 22.01 10.67 -11.12
C GLN A 28 20.58 10.84 -10.59
N LYS A 29 19.70 11.55 -11.31
CA LYS A 29 18.28 11.64 -10.97
C LYS A 29 17.57 10.29 -11.10
N VAL A 30 17.91 9.50 -12.11
CA VAL A 30 17.40 8.13 -12.26
C VAL A 30 17.86 7.24 -11.10
N CYS A 31 19.13 7.32 -10.71
CA CYS A 31 19.61 6.62 -9.52
C CYS A 31 18.83 7.02 -8.26
N GLY A 32 18.61 8.32 -8.05
CA GLY A 32 17.78 8.83 -6.94
C GLY A 32 16.34 8.35 -7.00
N PHE A 33 15.75 8.28 -8.19
CA PHE A 33 14.41 7.74 -8.41
C PHE A 33 14.32 6.26 -8.02
N VAL A 34 15.30 5.44 -8.43
CA VAL A 34 15.34 4.00 -8.07
C VAL A 34 15.59 3.80 -6.57
N LEU A 35 16.41 4.65 -5.93
CA LEU A 35 16.56 4.63 -4.47
C LEU A 35 15.24 4.94 -3.76
N MET A 36 14.48 5.92 -4.25
CA MET A 36 13.15 6.21 -3.68
C MET A 36 12.17 5.06 -3.90
N LEU A 37 12.18 4.41 -5.08
CA LEU A 37 11.40 3.19 -5.30
C LEU A 37 11.79 2.07 -4.32
N SER A 38 13.07 1.99 -3.93
CA SER A 38 13.53 1.02 -2.92
C SER A 38 12.94 1.33 -1.53
N LEU A 39 12.83 2.60 -1.16
CA LEU A 39 12.16 3.01 0.09
C LEU A 39 10.66 2.71 0.04
N VAL A 40 9.99 3.06 -1.06
CA VAL A 40 8.57 2.72 -1.28
C VAL A 40 8.35 1.21 -1.15
N HIS A 41 9.25 0.39 -1.69
CA HIS A 41 9.19 -1.07 -1.54
C HIS A 41 9.24 -1.49 -0.06
N ASN A 42 10.19 -0.95 0.71
CA ASN A 42 10.33 -1.28 2.13
C ASN A 42 9.09 -0.87 2.93
N ASP A 43 8.57 0.34 2.72
CA ASP A 43 7.39 0.81 3.44
C ASP A 43 6.15 -0.05 3.13
N LEU A 44 5.93 -0.39 1.85
CA LEU A 44 4.83 -1.28 1.46
C LEU A 44 5.05 -2.70 1.97
N HIS A 45 6.29 -3.20 1.93
CA HIS A 45 6.64 -4.52 2.46
C HIS A 45 6.29 -4.60 3.94
N ASP A 46 6.73 -3.64 4.75
CA ASP A 46 6.54 -3.64 6.20
C ASP A 46 5.06 -3.51 6.58
N LEU A 47 4.31 -2.67 5.87
CA LEU A 47 2.87 -2.54 6.08
C LEU A 47 2.10 -3.80 5.68
N LEU A 48 2.45 -4.43 4.54
CA LEU A 48 1.82 -5.68 4.10
C LEU A 48 2.16 -6.84 5.04
N TRP A 49 3.39 -6.88 5.52
CA TRP A 49 3.84 -7.86 6.51
C TRP A 49 3.13 -7.67 7.84
N ALA A 50 3.03 -6.44 8.36
CA ALA A 50 2.27 -6.11 9.57
C ALA A 50 0.79 -6.48 9.42
N PHE A 51 0.19 -6.21 8.25
CA PHE A 51 -1.20 -6.60 7.97
C PHE A 51 -1.38 -8.12 8.00
N ALA A 52 -0.47 -8.87 7.36
CA ALA A 52 -0.51 -10.33 7.35
C ALA A 52 -0.29 -10.94 8.75
N LEU A 53 0.66 -10.41 9.53
CA LEU A 53 0.93 -10.84 10.90
C LEU A 53 -0.27 -10.57 11.80
N HIS A 54 -0.85 -9.37 11.72
CA HIS A 54 -2.06 -9.01 12.46
C HIS A 54 -3.20 -9.97 12.14
N HIS A 55 -3.45 -10.27 10.86
CA HIS A 55 -4.53 -11.18 10.45
C HIS A 55 -4.38 -12.62 10.98
N LYS A 56 -3.15 -13.08 11.22
CA LYS A 56 -2.89 -14.41 11.78
C LYS A 56 -3.02 -14.49 13.29
N ASN A 57 -3.17 -13.35 13.98
CA ASN A 57 -3.29 -13.28 15.43
C ASN A 57 -4.63 -12.64 15.85
N PRO A 58 -5.79 -13.23 15.51
CA PRO A 58 -7.08 -12.74 15.98
C PRO A 58 -7.23 -12.95 17.50
N PRO A 59 -8.13 -12.19 18.18
CA PRO A 59 -8.47 -12.46 19.57
C PRO A 59 -8.94 -13.90 19.77
N SER A 60 -8.55 -14.51 20.88
CA SER A 60 -8.99 -15.86 21.26
C SER A 60 -10.44 -15.91 21.76
N THR A 61 -11.03 -14.76 22.08
CA THR A 61 -12.42 -14.63 22.51
C THR A 61 -13.39 -14.84 21.34
N PRO A 62 -14.62 -15.33 21.59
CA PRO A 62 -15.64 -15.44 20.54
C PRO A 62 -15.85 -14.11 19.81
N LYS A 63 -15.99 -14.17 18.48
CA LYS A 63 -16.25 -12.99 17.65
C LYS A 63 -17.51 -12.29 18.13
N GLY A 64 -17.40 -11.01 18.47
CA GLY A 64 -18.53 -10.26 19.01
C GLY A 64 -18.21 -8.81 19.29
N PHE A 65 -19.14 -8.15 19.97
CA PHE A 65 -19.05 -6.76 20.37
C PHE A 65 -18.25 -6.63 21.68
N THR A 66 -16.93 -6.82 21.59
CA THR A 66 -16.01 -6.74 22.73
C THR A 66 -14.87 -5.76 22.46
N ALA A 67 -14.18 -5.35 23.53
CA ALA A 67 -13.04 -4.44 23.45
C ALA A 67 -11.89 -5.02 22.61
N GLU A 68 -11.63 -6.33 22.73
CA GLU A 68 -10.58 -7.05 22.01
C GLU A 68 -10.86 -7.10 20.51
N TRP A 69 -12.09 -7.47 20.12
CA TRP A 69 -12.50 -7.49 18.72
C TRP A 69 -12.59 -6.10 18.12
N GLY A 70 -13.07 -5.12 18.88
CA GLY A 70 -13.05 -3.71 18.47
C GLY A 70 -11.62 -3.23 18.22
N ASN A 71 -10.67 -3.57 19.09
CA ASN A 71 -9.27 -3.17 18.96
C ASN A 71 -8.63 -3.85 17.75
N TYR A 72 -8.85 -5.15 17.58
CA TYR A 72 -8.35 -5.94 16.46
C TYR A 72 -8.85 -5.39 15.12
N ASN A 73 -10.16 -5.18 14.96
CA ASN A 73 -10.74 -4.68 13.72
C ASN A 73 -10.30 -3.23 13.43
N GLY A 74 -10.20 -2.40 14.47
CA GLY A 74 -9.73 -1.04 14.35
C GLY A 74 -8.26 -0.97 13.91
N LEU A 75 -7.38 -1.81 14.47
CA LEU A 75 -5.97 -1.93 14.02
C LEU A 75 -5.88 -2.41 12.59
N GLN A 76 -6.63 -3.45 12.23
CA GLN A 76 -6.67 -3.98 10.86
C GLN A 76 -7.08 -2.88 9.86
N SER A 77 -8.13 -2.13 10.18
CA SER A 77 -8.60 -1.02 9.35
C SER A 77 -7.60 0.13 9.29
N HIS A 78 -6.88 0.41 10.38
CA HIS A 78 -5.82 1.41 10.41
C HIS A 78 -4.64 1.03 9.52
N ILE A 79 -4.12 -0.20 9.63
CA ILE A 79 -3.02 -0.69 8.78
C ILE A 79 -3.42 -0.62 7.30
N LEU A 80 -4.66 -1.02 6.96
CA LEU A 80 -5.15 -0.90 5.59
C LEU A 80 -5.17 0.56 5.10
N ARG A 81 -5.57 1.52 5.95
CA ARG A 81 -5.51 2.95 5.60
C ARG A 81 -4.08 3.41 5.35
N LEU A 82 -3.11 2.97 6.16
CA LEU A 82 -1.69 3.27 5.95
C LEU A 82 -1.17 2.72 4.62
N ILE A 83 -1.55 1.49 4.25
CA ILE A 83 -1.23 0.91 2.94
C ILE A 83 -1.79 1.79 1.82
N LEU A 84 -3.06 2.18 1.89
CA LEU A 84 -3.70 3.03 0.89
C LEU A 84 -3.08 4.43 0.82
N ALA A 85 -2.68 5.00 1.96
CA ALA A 85 -1.98 6.28 2.02
C ALA A 85 -0.61 6.20 1.33
N ASN A 86 0.17 5.16 1.61
CA ASN A 86 1.47 4.96 0.99
C ASN A 86 1.34 4.78 -0.54
N PHE A 87 0.32 4.06 -1.01
CA PHE A 87 0.01 4.01 -2.45
C PHE A 87 -0.30 5.37 -3.04
N ARG A 88 -1.07 6.20 -2.33
CA ARG A 88 -1.38 7.55 -2.80
C ARG A 88 -0.12 8.39 -2.95
N GLU A 89 0.77 8.35 -1.97
CA GLU A 89 2.07 9.04 -2.00
C GLU A 89 2.93 8.53 -3.15
N THR A 90 2.97 7.20 -3.35
CA THR A 90 3.66 6.56 -4.48
C THR A 90 3.12 7.06 -5.82
N LEU A 91 1.80 7.17 -5.99
CA LEU A 91 1.19 7.70 -7.21
C LEU A 91 1.57 9.16 -7.45
N TYR A 92 1.58 10.00 -6.42
CA TYR A 92 2.03 11.39 -6.55
C TYR A 92 3.52 11.47 -6.89
N PHE A 93 4.34 10.63 -6.27
CA PHE A 93 5.76 10.54 -6.56
C PHE A 93 6.00 10.16 -8.03
N ILE A 94 5.37 9.08 -8.51
CA ILE A 94 5.48 8.63 -9.90
C ILE A 94 5.02 9.71 -10.88
N LYS A 95 3.88 10.37 -10.59
CA LYS A 95 3.36 11.47 -11.41
C LYS A 95 4.37 12.61 -11.58
N GLY A 96 5.17 12.89 -10.55
CA GLY A 96 6.18 13.95 -10.57
C GLY A 96 7.48 13.62 -11.31
N HIS A 97 7.70 12.36 -11.72
CA HIS A 97 9.00 11.86 -12.20
C HIS A 97 8.91 11.19 -13.58
N GLU A 98 8.09 11.74 -14.47
CA GLU A 98 7.92 11.22 -15.84
C GLU A 98 9.23 11.16 -16.64
N ARG A 99 10.16 12.09 -16.41
CA ARG A 99 11.45 12.14 -17.10
C ARG A 99 12.33 10.95 -16.72
N GLU A 100 12.42 10.64 -15.43
CA GLU A 100 13.18 9.52 -14.90
C GLU A 100 12.57 8.19 -15.34
N ILE A 101 11.24 8.09 -15.37
CA ILE A 101 10.52 6.92 -15.87
C ILE A 101 10.85 6.66 -17.34
N ASN A 102 10.89 7.69 -18.18
CA ASN A 102 11.16 7.53 -19.61
C ASN A 102 12.66 7.48 -19.96
N HIS A 103 13.55 7.61 -18.98
CA HIS A 103 14.98 7.63 -19.23
C HIS A 103 15.50 6.26 -19.73
N PRO A 104 16.39 6.21 -20.75
CA PRO A 104 16.88 4.95 -21.33
C PRO A 104 17.47 3.97 -20.30
N MET A 105 18.21 4.49 -19.32
CA MET A 105 18.78 3.69 -18.22
C MET A 105 17.70 2.97 -17.40
N PHE A 106 16.62 3.65 -17.05
CA PHE A 106 15.51 3.05 -16.30
C PHE A 106 14.71 2.08 -17.18
N GLN A 107 14.45 2.46 -18.43
CA GLN A 107 13.75 1.63 -19.41
C GLN A 107 14.51 0.33 -19.72
N ASP A 108 15.83 0.30 -19.61
CA ASP A 108 16.60 -0.94 -19.70
C ASP A 108 16.23 -1.93 -18.57
N ALA A 109 16.12 -1.46 -17.33
CA ALA A 109 15.64 -2.29 -16.22
C ALA A 109 14.22 -2.81 -16.48
N ILE A 110 13.31 -1.94 -16.95
CA ILE A 110 11.92 -2.32 -17.27
C ILE A 110 11.86 -3.41 -18.34
N ARG A 111 12.68 -3.32 -19.40
CA ARG A 111 12.68 -4.31 -20.50
C ARG A 111 13.00 -5.73 -20.04
N HIS A 112 13.74 -5.89 -18.95
CA HIS A 112 14.13 -7.19 -18.41
C HIS A 112 13.19 -7.74 -17.33
N LEU A 113 12.09 -7.05 -17.04
CA LEU A 113 11.05 -7.53 -16.13
C LEU A 113 10.22 -8.66 -16.74
N SER A 114 9.61 -9.46 -15.86
CA SER A 114 8.58 -10.43 -16.25
C SER A 114 7.36 -9.72 -16.85
N LYS A 115 6.55 -10.44 -17.63
CA LYS A 115 5.31 -9.88 -18.20
C LYS A 115 4.39 -9.31 -17.12
N GLN A 116 4.21 -10.06 -16.03
CA GLN A 116 3.34 -9.65 -14.91
C GLN A 116 3.87 -8.39 -14.21
N ASP A 117 5.18 -8.26 -14.01
CA ASP A 117 5.76 -7.07 -13.38
C ASP A 117 5.66 -5.83 -14.27
N LYS A 118 5.84 -5.99 -15.58
CA LYS A 118 5.62 -4.91 -16.54
C LYS A 118 4.18 -4.44 -16.54
N GLU A 119 3.22 -5.36 -16.52
CA GLU A 119 1.79 -5.04 -16.45
C GLU A 119 1.47 -4.29 -15.15
N CYS A 120 1.94 -4.77 -14.00
CA CYS A 120 1.71 -4.11 -12.70
C CYS A 120 2.34 -2.71 -12.64
N TRP A 121 3.57 -2.55 -13.17
CA TRP A 121 4.23 -1.25 -13.26
C TRP A 121 3.49 -0.30 -14.22
N GLY A 122 3.09 -0.81 -15.39
CA GLY A 122 2.33 -0.04 -16.37
C GLY A 122 1.00 0.46 -15.83
N ASP A 123 0.27 -0.41 -15.11
CA ASP A 123 -0.95 -0.06 -14.39
C ASP A 123 -0.71 1.06 -13.37
N LEU A 124 0.37 0.96 -12.58
CA LEU A 124 0.73 1.98 -11.59
C LEU A 124 1.05 3.35 -12.24
N VAL A 125 1.82 3.35 -13.33
CA VAL A 125 2.16 4.58 -14.07
C VAL A 125 0.90 5.17 -14.73
N ALA A 126 0.05 4.35 -15.36
CA ALA A 126 -1.20 4.79 -15.96
C ALA A 126 -2.14 5.42 -14.91
N ALA A 127 -2.21 4.82 -13.72
CA ALA A 127 -2.96 5.34 -12.59
C ALA A 127 -2.46 6.71 -12.11
N ALA A 128 -1.14 6.88 -12.01
CA ALA A 128 -0.50 8.12 -11.59
C ALA A 128 -0.76 9.26 -12.59
N SER A 129 -0.74 8.94 -13.89
CA SER A 129 -1.05 9.88 -14.98
C SER A 129 -2.54 10.18 -15.13
N GLY A 130 -3.41 9.53 -14.35
CA GLY A 130 -4.87 9.71 -14.43
C GLY A 130 -5.53 8.98 -15.61
N ASN A 131 -4.78 8.18 -16.36
CA ASN A 131 -5.24 7.50 -17.56
C ASN A 131 -5.73 6.09 -17.22
N THR A 132 -6.97 5.97 -16.74
CA THR A 132 -7.52 4.69 -16.24
C THR A 132 -8.39 3.96 -17.26
N GLU A 133 -8.42 4.38 -18.52
CA GLU A 133 -9.34 3.84 -19.54
C GLU A 133 -9.09 2.37 -19.88
N GLY A 134 -7.88 1.84 -19.62
CA GLY A 134 -7.53 0.42 -19.81
C GLY A 134 -7.39 -0.40 -18.52
N ALA A 135 -7.51 0.22 -17.34
CA ALA A 135 -7.33 -0.46 -16.07
C ALA A 135 -8.43 -1.51 -15.85
N GLN A 136 -8.06 -2.76 -15.52
CA GLN A 136 -9.05 -3.77 -15.13
C GLN A 136 -9.97 -3.22 -14.02
N THR A 137 -11.26 -3.58 -14.06
CA THR A 137 -12.29 -3.08 -13.13
C THR A 137 -11.85 -3.13 -11.66
N LYS A 138 -11.10 -4.17 -11.28
CA LYS A 138 -10.58 -4.36 -9.93
C LYS A 138 -9.46 -3.36 -9.57
N PHE A 139 -8.52 -3.09 -10.46
CA PHE A 139 -7.48 -2.07 -10.26
C PHE A 139 -8.09 -0.66 -10.22
N ARG A 140 -9.07 -0.37 -11.09
CA ARG A 140 -9.83 0.88 -11.04
C ARG A 140 -10.55 1.07 -9.69
N ASN A 141 -11.12 0.02 -9.12
CA ASN A 141 -11.75 0.08 -7.79
C ASN A 141 -10.73 0.33 -6.69
N PHE A 142 -9.56 -0.31 -6.75
CA PHE A 142 -8.44 -0.04 -5.85
C PHE A 142 -7.99 1.42 -5.93
N LEU A 143 -7.81 1.96 -7.15
CA LEU A 143 -7.45 3.36 -7.37
C LEU A 143 -8.52 4.35 -6.87
N ASN A 144 -9.80 4.06 -7.09
CA ASN A 144 -10.89 4.86 -6.56
C ASN A 144 -10.84 4.91 -5.02
N THR A 145 -10.48 3.79 -4.39
CA THR A 145 -10.29 3.73 -2.93
C THR A 145 -9.11 4.58 -2.48
N ILE A 146 -7.96 4.46 -3.15
CA ILE A 146 -6.76 5.26 -2.84
C ILE A 146 -7.04 6.77 -2.98
N ARG A 147 -7.88 7.15 -3.95
CA ARG A 147 -8.28 8.56 -4.17
C ARG A 147 -9.24 9.09 -3.10
N ASN A 148 -9.86 8.24 -2.29
CA ASN A 148 -10.70 8.71 -1.17
C ASN A 148 -9.82 9.36 -0.07
N LYS A 149 -10.14 10.61 0.27
CA LYS A 149 -9.32 11.48 1.14
C LYS A 149 -9.07 10.93 2.54
N ILE A 150 -9.96 10.07 3.05
CA ILE A 150 -9.91 9.51 4.42
C ILE A 150 -8.83 8.45 4.60
N ALA A 151 -8.27 7.91 3.53
CA ALA A 151 -7.10 7.04 3.63
C ALA A 151 -5.87 7.78 4.18
N SER A 152 -5.74 9.10 3.95
CA SER A 152 -4.45 9.80 4.11
C SER A 152 -4.49 11.09 4.93
N HIS A 153 -5.64 11.77 5.07
CA HIS A 153 -5.70 13.04 5.81
C HIS A 153 -6.99 13.21 6.62
N TYR A 154 -6.89 13.86 7.79
CA TYR A 154 -8.01 14.34 8.61
C TYR A 154 -8.79 15.51 7.96
N ALA A 155 -8.87 15.54 6.62
CA ALA A 155 -9.41 16.66 5.85
C ALA A 155 -10.87 16.43 5.40
N GLY A 156 -11.46 15.27 5.67
CA GLY A 156 -12.81 14.90 5.22
C GLY A 156 -13.84 14.85 6.35
N LEU A 157 -14.25 16.01 6.88
CA LEU A 157 -15.24 16.10 7.95
C LEU A 157 -16.62 15.58 7.50
N ASP A 158 -17.01 15.89 6.25
CA ASP A 158 -18.28 15.41 5.70
C ASP A 158 -18.24 13.91 5.44
N GLU A 159 -17.14 13.42 4.88
CA GLU A 159 -17.00 12.00 4.56
C GLU A 159 -16.96 11.15 5.85
N ILE A 160 -16.27 11.57 6.91
CA ILE A 160 -16.26 10.81 8.17
C ILE A 160 -17.63 10.81 8.84
N ALA A 161 -18.38 11.92 8.75
CA ALA A 161 -19.75 12.00 9.23
C ALA A 161 -20.68 11.08 8.43
N GLN A 162 -20.50 10.98 7.11
CA GLN A 162 -21.22 10.04 6.26
C GLN A 162 -20.88 8.58 6.63
N GLY A 163 -19.61 8.25 6.84
CA GLY A 163 -19.19 6.94 7.31
C GLY A 163 -19.78 6.56 8.67
N TYR A 164 -19.83 7.51 9.60
CA TYR A 164 -20.51 7.32 10.89
C TYR A 164 -22.01 7.02 10.69
N ARG A 165 -22.70 7.80 9.85
CA ARG A 165 -24.11 7.55 9.53
C ARG A 165 -24.31 6.17 8.92
N HIS A 166 -23.49 5.80 7.94
CA HIS A 166 -23.53 4.51 7.27
C HIS A 166 -23.36 3.32 8.23
N LYS A 167 -22.55 3.48 9.28
CA LYS A 167 -22.32 2.43 10.28
C LYS A 167 -23.44 2.30 11.30
N PHE A 168 -23.93 3.43 11.81
CA PHE A 168 -24.76 3.43 13.02
C PHE A 168 -26.25 3.62 12.74
N PHE A 169 -26.63 4.00 11.52
CA PHE A 169 -28.01 4.28 11.14
C PHE A 169 -28.38 3.57 9.83
N ASP A 170 -29.64 3.16 9.71
CA ASP A 170 -30.21 2.67 8.46
C ASP A 170 -30.60 3.85 7.52
N GLU A 171 -31.14 3.51 6.34
CA GLU A 171 -31.57 4.49 5.33
C GLU A 171 -32.70 5.41 5.82
N GLN A 172 -33.47 4.99 6.82
CA GLN A 172 -34.53 5.78 7.45
C GLN A 172 -34.01 6.64 8.61
N GLY A 173 -32.71 6.58 8.90
CA GLY A 173 -32.08 7.33 9.99
C GLY A 173 -32.34 6.72 11.36
N LYS A 174 -32.81 5.47 11.43
CA LYS A 174 -32.99 4.75 12.70
C LYS A 174 -31.68 4.07 13.08
N LYS A 175 -31.34 4.13 14.37
CA LYS A 175 -30.14 3.49 14.92
C LYS A 175 -30.17 1.98 14.68
N CYS A 176 -29.14 1.42 14.05
CA CYS A 176 -29.01 0.00 13.74
C CYS A 176 -27.84 -0.69 14.47
N MET A 177 -26.90 0.08 15.02
CA MET A 177 -25.74 -0.43 15.77
C MET A 177 -25.42 0.48 16.96
N GLU A 178 -24.88 -0.08 18.05
CA GLU A 178 -24.41 0.69 19.19
C GLU A 178 -22.99 1.21 18.97
N ALA A 179 -22.73 2.45 19.38
CA ALA A 179 -21.40 3.03 19.45
C ALA A 179 -20.79 2.76 20.83
N PHE A 180 -19.50 2.40 20.88
CA PHE A 180 -18.82 2.07 22.13
C PHE A 180 -17.38 2.56 22.15
N ILE A 181 -16.81 2.62 23.35
CA ILE A 181 -15.47 3.11 23.68
C ILE A 181 -14.93 2.37 24.90
N SER A 182 -13.61 2.27 24.99
CA SER A 182 -12.92 1.91 26.23
C SER A 182 -12.34 3.19 26.85
N ARG A 183 -12.63 3.42 28.12
CA ARG A 183 -12.11 4.54 28.92
C ARG A 183 -11.33 3.96 30.09
N GLY A 184 -10.00 4.02 30.01
CA GLY A 184 -9.10 3.63 31.09
C GLY A 184 -7.99 4.65 31.28
N ASP A 185 -7.12 4.38 32.24
CA ASP A 185 -6.08 5.33 32.67
C ASP A 185 -4.75 5.16 31.91
N SER A 186 -4.74 4.39 30.82
CA SER A 186 -3.56 4.13 30.00
C SER A 186 -3.89 4.07 28.51
N MET A 187 -2.88 4.30 27.67
CA MET A 187 -3.03 4.22 26.21
C MET A 187 -3.60 2.87 25.73
N SER A 188 -3.20 1.76 26.35
CA SER A 188 -3.70 0.42 26.01
C SER A 188 -5.13 0.15 26.50
N ALA A 189 -5.60 0.87 27.51
CA ALA A 189 -6.96 0.75 28.06
C ALA A 189 -7.95 1.75 27.44
N THR A 190 -7.51 2.64 26.56
CA THR A 190 -8.35 3.64 25.89
C THR A 190 -8.51 3.36 24.40
N ARG A 191 -9.73 3.41 23.87
CA ARG A 191 -9.97 3.36 22.42
C ARG A 191 -11.33 3.92 22.04
N PHE A 192 -11.37 4.72 20.97
CA PHE A 192 -12.58 5.28 20.39
C PHE A 192 -13.09 4.41 19.24
N TYR A 193 -13.71 3.26 19.52
CA TYR A 193 -14.13 2.30 18.48
C TYR A 193 -15.13 2.88 17.48
N PHE A 194 -15.99 3.81 17.93
CA PHE A 194 -16.93 4.48 17.02
C PHE A 194 -16.24 5.30 15.92
N ALA A 195 -15.05 5.84 16.19
CA ALA A 195 -14.28 6.61 15.21
C ALA A 195 -13.62 5.67 14.19
N ASP A 196 -13.10 4.52 14.64
CA ASP A 196 -12.62 3.46 13.75
C ASP A 196 -13.73 2.95 12.84
N ALA A 197 -14.92 2.71 13.40
CA ALA A 197 -16.10 2.29 12.65
C ALA A 197 -16.49 3.35 11.59
N ALA A 198 -16.53 4.63 11.95
CA ALA A 198 -16.82 5.70 11.00
C ALA A 198 -15.83 5.73 9.82
N ALA A 199 -14.52 5.61 10.10
CA ALA A 199 -13.50 5.55 9.06
C ALA A 199 -13.67 4.32 8.16
N GLN A 200 -13.98 3.17 8.75
CA GLN A 200 -14.31 1.95 8.01
C GLN A 200 -15.56 2.12 7.14
N GLY A 201 -16.58 2.81 7.64
CA GLY A 201 -17.82 3.10 6.91
C GLY A 201 -17.57 3.88 5.62
N VAL A 202 -16.63 4.84 5.64
CA VAL A 202 -16.23 5.56 4.41
C VAL A 202 -15.64 4.62 3.37
N ILE A 203 -14.78 3.70 3.80
CA ILE A 203 -14.16 2.73 2.90
C ILE A 203 -15.25 1.83 2.30
N GLU A 204 -16.17 1.33 3.12
CA GLU A 204 -17.28 0.48 2.67
C GLU A 204 -18.21 1.19 1.69
N MET A 205 -18.54 2.45 1.92
CA MET A 205 -19.34 3.25 0.97
C MET A 205 -18.66 3.38 -0.41
N GLY A 206 -17.33 3.44 -0.44
CA GLY A 206 -16.55 3.47 -1.68
C GLY A 206 -16.53 2.12 -2.41
N VAL A 207 -16.89 1.04 -1.74
CA VAL A 207 -16.73 -0.34 -2.22
C VAL A 207 -18.08 -1.01 -2.29
N LYS A 208 -18.64 -1.06 -3.51
CA LYS A 208 -19.99 -1.58 -3.76
C LYS A 208 -20.19 -3.09 -3.47
N LYS A 209 -19.21 -3.84 -2.92
CA LYS A 209 -19.28 -5.30 -2.67
C LYS A 209 -18.43 -5.76 -1.46
N ASN A 210 -18.78 -6.96 -0.97
CA ASN A 210 -18.19 -7.75 0.12
C ASN A 210 -16.80 -7.27 0.64
N GLN A 211 -16.77 -6.78 1.87
CA GLN A 211 -15.59 -6.25 2.54
C GLN A 211 -14.40 -7.22 2.56
N ASP A 212 -14.65 -8.52 2.75
CA ASP A 212 -13.58 -9.53 2.78
C ASP A 212 -12.96 -9.73 1.40
N GLU A 213 -13.77 -9.73 0.35
CA GLU A 213 -13.30 -9.83 -1.03
C GLU A 213 -12.49 -8.60 -1.41
N PHE A 214 -12.95 -7.42 -0.99
CA PHE A 214 -12.24 -6.16 -1.19
C PHE A 214 -10.88 -6.14 -0.48
N GLN A 215 -10.82 -6.53 0.79
CA GLN A 215 -9.56 -6.61 1.53
C GLN A 215 -8.58 -7.60 0.89
N LYS A 216 -9.06 -8.78 0.49
CA LYS A 216 -8.24 -9.77 -0.22
C LYS A 216 -7.72 -9.25 -1.55
N ALA A 217 -8.59 -8.61 -2.33
CA ALA A 217 -8.23 -8.04 -3.62
C ALA A 217 -7.16 -6.94 -3.45
N ASN A 218 -7.37 -5.98 -2.54
CA ASN A 218 -6.41 -4.90 -2.31
C ASN A 218 -5.08 -5.42 -1.79
N SER A 219 -5.07 -6.41 -0.90
CA SER A 219 -3.84 -7.02 -0.40
C SER A 219 -3.07 -7.69 -1.55
N ALA A 220 -3.77 -8.40 -2.44
CA ALA A 220 -3.14 -9.01 -3.61
C ALA A 220 -2.58 -7.97 -4.59
N TYR A 221 -3.32 -6.89 -4.86
CA TYR A 221 -2.83 -5.79 -5.68
C TYR A 221 -1.62 -5.11 -5.08
N ALA A 222 -1.69 -4.81 -3.78
CA ALA A 222 -0.60 -4.18 -3.07
C ALA A 222 0.67 -5.04 -3.11
N SER A 223 0.55 -6.35 -2.88
CA SER A 223 1.65 -7.29 -3.00
C SER A 223 2.21 -7.37 -4.42
N ASN A 224 1.35 -7.38 -5.44
CA ASN A 224 1.78 -7.42 -6.84
C ASN A 224 2.56 -6.16 -7.26
N ILE A 225 2.06 -4.98 -6.86
CA ILE A 225 2.75 -3.72 -7.11
C ILE A 225 4.08 -3.69 -6.36
N ASN A 226 4.07 -4.06 -5.08
CA ASN A 226 5.29 -4.09 -4.27
C ASN A 226 6.35 -5.03 -4.87
N ARG A 227 5.94 -6.19 -5.38
CA ARG A 227 6.80 -7.15 -6.10
C ARG A 227 7.36 -6.57 -7.40
N ALA A 228 6.55 -5.82 -8.15
CA ALA A 228 6.99 -5.16 -9.37
C ALA A 228 8.05 -4.09 -9.07
N ILE A 229 7.83 -3.27 -8.02
CA ILE A 229 8.80 -2.26 -7.56
C ILE A 229 10.12 -2.94 -7.14
N TYR A 230 10.06 -3.99 -6.32
CA TYR A 230 11.24 -4.80 -5.98
C TYR A 230 11.98 -5.27 -7.23
N SER A 231 11.25 -5.83 -8.21
CA SER A 231 11.84 -6.38 -9.42
C SER A 231 12.51 -5.30 -10.28
N ILE A 232 11.97 -4.08 -10.30
CA ILE A 232 12.59 -2.92 -10.95
C ILE A 232 13.94 -2.61 -10.32
N VAL A 233 13.98 -2.48 -8.98
CA VAL A 233 15.19 -2.17 -8.23
C VAL A 233 16.25 -3.26 -8.43
N ASP A 234 15.87 -4.53 -8.26
CA ASP A 234 16.79 -5.67 -8.45
C ASP A 234 17.33 -5.72 -9.89
N ARG A 235 16.48 -5.52 -10.91
CA ARG A 235 16.95 -5.46 -12.30
C ARG A 235 17.86 -4.27 -12.55
N PHE A 236 17.58 -3.10 -11.99
CA PHE A 236 18.44 -1.94 -12.11
C PHE A 236 19.84 -2.21 -11.54
N ILE A 237 19.93 -2.89 -10.39
CA ILE A 237 21.19 -3.31 -9.79
C ILE A 237 21.95 -4.27 -10.72
N GLN A 238 21.25 -5.24 -11.31
CA GLN A 238 21.86 -6.27 -12.17
C GLN A 238 22.35 -5.72 -13.52
N VAL A 239 21.60 -4.83 -14.18
CA VAL A 239 22.01 -4.25 -15.46
C VAL A 239 23.16 -3.26 -15.28
N SER A 240 23.16 -2.48 -14.20
CA SER A 240 24.22 -1.51 -13.88
C SER A 240 25.55 -2.19 -13.57
N ARG A 241 25.53 -3.36 -12.92
CA ARG A 241 26.74 -4.20 -12.74
C ARG A 241 27.37 -4.59 -14.08
N LYS A 242 26.58 -5.03 -15.06
CA LYS A 242 27.10 -5.45 -16.37
C LYS A 242 27.76 -4.29 -17.12
N ALA A 243 27.18 -3.09 -17.03
CA ALA A 243 27.77 -1.89 -17.64
C ALA A 243 29.13 -1.52 -17.02
N ALA A 244 29.26 -1.62 -15.69
CA ALA A 244 30.52 -1.32 -14.99
C ALA A 244 31.68 -2.25 -15.38
N TYR A 245 31.39 -3.54 -15.64
CA TYR A 245 32.41 -4.51 -16.08
C TYR A 245 32.72 -4.49 -17.59
N SER A 246 31.94 -3.75 -18.39
CA SER A 246 32.10 -3.70 -19.86
C SER A 246 32.89 -2.48 -20.34
N GLN A 247 33.32 -1.59 -19.44
CA GLN A 247 34.21 -0.47 -19.77
C GLN A 247 35.65 -1.02 -19.90
N PRO A 248 36.29 -0.96 -21.09
CA PRO A 248 37.69 -1.34 -21.20
C PRO A 248 38.54 -0.37 -20.37
N LYS A 249 39.53 -0.93 -19.65
CA LYS A 249 40.56 -0.16 -18.95
C LYS A 249 41.36 0.70 -19.91
#